data_AF-A0A7C3QYD3-F1
#
_entry.id   AF-A0A7C3QYD3-F1
#
_cell.length_a   1.000
_cell.length_b   1.000
_cell.length_c   1.000
_cell.angle_alpha   90.00
_cell.angle_beta   90.00
_cell.angle_gamma   90.00
#
_symmetry.space_group_name_H-M   'P 1'
#
loop_
_entity.id
_entity.type
_entity.pdbx_description
1 polymer ?
#
loop_
_entity_poly.entity_id
_entity_poly.type
_entity_poly.pdbx_seq_one_letter_code
_entity_poly.pdbx_strand_id
1 'polypeptide(L)'
;INVSENIPYLKETRFIQSTTGSTGDIIKSYDYKDVGITLKITPQISQDKYVRLKISQEVTKVIEGGLAEAPTTAKRSVDTTLIVPNQKTVVLGGLVRDDTEDTVKKVPFLGDIFPWLFRYNTKKSTKTNLLIFITPHIITTFEEAEAIKKEKEKSIIGDKIKKQDGK
;
A
#
# COMPACT_ATOMS: atom_id res chain seq x y z
N ILE A 1 3.47 -11.88 -7.83
CA ILE A 1 2.07 -11.39 -7.85
C ILE A 1 2.11 -9.89 -7.94
N ASN A 2 1.35 -9.31 -8.87
CA ASN A 2 1.18 -7.87 -8.97
C ASN A 2 -0.32 -7.61 -9.12
N VAL A 3 -0.86 -6.76 -8.26
CA VAL A 3 -2.24 -6.28 -8.29
C VAL A 3 -2.14 -4.78 -8.14
N SER A 4 -2.12 -4.09 -9.28
CA SER A 4 -1.99 -2.63 -9.32
C SER A 4 -2.96 -2.00 -10.31
N GLU A 5 -3.31 -0.76 -10.00
CA GLU A 5 -4.02 0.15 -10.88
C GLU A 5 -3.00 1.09 -11.51
N ASN A 6 -3.14 1.37 -12.80
CA ASN A 6 -2.22 2.26 -13.50
C ASN A 6 -2.79 3.69 -13.49
N ILE A 7 -2.03 4.63 -12.93
CA ILE A 7 -2.47 5.99 -12.69
C ILE A 7 -1.60 6.97 -13.51
N PRO A 8 -2.21 7.92 -14.24
CA PRO A 8 -1.48 8.93 -15.01
C PRO A 8 -0.91 10.04 -14.12
N TYR A 9 0.27 10.52 -14.47
CA TYR A 9 0.99 11.63 -13.87
C TYR A 9 1.39 12.60 -14.97
N LEU A 10 1.08 13.89 -14.81
CA LEU A 10 1.54 14.92 -15.73
C LEU A 10 3.07 14.98 -15.70
N LYS A 11 3.70 14.68 -16.84
CA LYS A 11 5.15 14.69 -17.01
C LYS A 11 5.64 16.03 -17.54
N GLU A 12 4.93 16.58 -18.53
CA GLU A 12 5.34 17.81 -19.21
C GLU A 12 4.12 18.53 -19.77
N THR A 13 4.13 19.87 -19.70
CA THR A 13 3.20 20.73 -20.43
C THR A 13 4.01 21.59 -21.38
N ARG A 14 3.71 21.49 -22.68
CA ARG A 14 4.36 22.25 -23.74
C ARG A 14 3.37 23.26 -24.32
N PHE A 15 3.85 24.48 -24.49
CA PHE A 15 3.10 25.55 -25.15
C PHE A 15 3.64 25.69 -26.58
N ILE A 16 2.79 25.54 -27.59
CA ILE A 16 3.16 25.82 -28.97
C ILE A 16 2.68 27.24 -29.31
N GLN A 17 3.62 28.17 -29.48
CA GLN A 17 3.27 29.53 -29.87
C GLN A 17 2.98 29.58 -31.37
N SER A 18 1.72 29.85 -31.73
CA SER A 18 1.30 30.02 -33.12
C SER A 18 1.85 31.36 -33.64
N THR A 19 2.53 31.34 -34.80
CA THR A 19 3.11 32.54 -35.44
C THR A 19 2.06 33.50 -36.01
N THR A 20 0.78 33.13 -35.95
CA THR A 20 -0.35 33.91 -36.49
C THR A 20 -1.44 34.14 -35.44
N GLY A 21 -1.12 34.84 -34.35
CA GLY A 21 -2.10 35.53 -33.49
C GLY A 21 -3.22 34.70 -32.81
N SER A 22 -3.26 33.37 -32.95
CA SER A 22 -4.19 32.50 -32.23
C SER A 22 -3.56 32.02 -30.93
N THR A 23 -4.38 31.83 -29.90
CA THR A 23 -4.01 31.17 -28.65
C THR A 23 -3.25 29.89 -28.97
N GLY A 24 -2.02 29.78 -28.48
CA GLY A 24 -1.16 28.62 -28.73
C GLY A 24 -1.74 27.34 -28.15
N ASP A 25 -1.54 26.22 -28.84
CA ASP A 25 -1.99 24.91 -28.36
C ASP A 25 -1.17 24.46 -27.16
N ILE A 26 -1.87 23.89 -26.17
CA ILE A 26 -1.25 23.30 -24.97
C ILE A 26 -1.24 21.79 -25.15
N ILE A 27 -0.04 21.21 -25.20
CA ILE A 27 0.15 19.76 -25.23
C ILE A 27 0.58 19.29 -23.84
N LYS A 28 -0.19 18.39 -23.24
CA LYS A 28 0.16 17.70 -21.99
C LYS A 28 0.65 16.29 -22.29
N SER A 29 1.79 15.92 -21.74
CA SER A 29 2.32 14.56 -21.75
C SER A 29 2.15 13.92 -20.39
N TYR A 30 1.66 12.68 -20.37
CA TYR A 30 1.43 11.91 -19.15
C TYR A 30 2.38 10.70 -19.10
N ASP A 31 2.86 10.40 -17.91
CA ASP A 31 3.54 9.15 -17.56
C ASP A 31 2.63 8.28 -16.70
N TYR A 32 2.81 6.98 -16.75
CA TYR A 32 1.90 6.01 -16.13
C TYR A 32 2.64 5.24 -15.04
N LYS A 33 2.09 5.21 -13.83
CA LYS A 33 2.68 4.48 -12.70
C LYS A 33 1.69 3.52 -12.08
N ASP A 34 2.17 2.31 -11.83
CA ASP A 34 1.44 1.28 -11.12
C ASP A 34 1.35 1.58 -9.63
N VAL A 35 0.12 1.67 -9.13
CA VAL A 35 -0.21 1.87 -7.73
C VAL A 35 -0.99 0.66 -7.24
N GLY A 36 -0.40 -0.09 -6.32
CA GLY A 36 -1.04 -1.24 -5.72
C GLY A 36 -0.05 -2.12 -4.99
N ILE A 37 -0.33 -3.43 -4.95
CA ILE A 37 0.44 -4.42 -4.21
C ILE A 37 1.26 -5.25 -5.18
N THR A 38 2.58 -5.20 -5.05
CA THR A 38 3.51 -6.07 -5.74
C THR A 38 4.23 -6.96 -4.74
N LEU A 39 4.24 -8.26 -4.99
CA LEU A 39 4.90 -9.26 -4.15
C LEU A 39 5.72 -10.19 -5.04
N LYS A 40 7.05 -10.17 -4.85
CA LYS A 40 8.02 -11.05 -5.49
C LYS A 40 8.65 -11.93 -4.41
N ILE A 41 8.64 -13.24 -4.66
CA ILE A 41 9.17 -14.23 -3.73
C ILE A 41 10.06 -15.18 -4.52
N THR A 42 11.27 -15.41 -4.02
CA THR A 42 12.20 -16.42 -4.53
C THR A 42 12.48 -17.43 -3.41
N PRO A 43 11.84 -18.61 -3.44
CA PRO A 43 12.10 -19.67 -2.48
C PRO A 43 13.29 -20.53 -2.88
N GLN A 44 14.04 -21.02 -1.90
CA GLN A 44 15.09 -22.02 -2.06
C GLN A 44 15.00 -23.02 -0.90
N ILE A 45 14.90 -24.31 -1.22
CA ILE A 45 14.76 -25.39 -0.25
C ILE A 45 16.14 -25.93 0.12
N SER A 46 16.42 -26.06 1.41
CA SER A 46 17.60 -26.72 1.96
C SER A 46 17.35 -28.22 2.18
N GLN A 47 18.41 -29.01 2.31
CA GLN A 47 18.35 -30.45 2.60
C GLN A 47 17.60 -30.75 3.92
N ASP A 48 17.72 -29.87 4.92
CA ASP A 48 17.07 -29.99 6.23
C ASP A 48 15.62 -29.49 6.26
N LYS A 49 14.92 -29.42 5.11
CA LYS A 49 13.54 -28.91 4.98
C LYS A 49 13.32 -27.47 5.46
N TYR A 50 14.40 -26.68 5.54
CA TYR A 50 14.32 -25.23 5.69
C TYR A 50 14.08 -24.59 4.33
N VAL A 51 13.28 -23.52 4.31
CA VAL A 51 13.02 -22.72 3.12
C VAL A 51 13.66 -21.35 3.33
N ARG A 52 14.68 -21.06 2.52
CA ARG A 52 15.20 -19.70 2.38
C ARG A 52 14.26 -18.93 1.46
N LEU A 53 13.74 -17.81 1.93
CA LEU A 53 12.82 -16.96 1.20
C LEU A 53 13.46 -15.58 1.02
N LYS A 54 13.65 -15.17 -0.23
CA LYS A 54 13.92 -13.77 -0.58
C LYS A 54 12.60 -13.13 -0.97
N ILE A 55 12.14 -12.17 -0.18
CA ILE A 55 10.85 -11.49 -0.38
C ILE A 55 11.11 -10.02 -0.68
N SER A 56 10.45 -9.54 -1.73
CA SER A 56 10.35 -8.13 -2.06
C SER A 56 8.86 -7.80 -2.19
N GLN A 57 8.34 -7.06 -1.21
CA GLN A 57 6.96 -6.59 -1.20
C GLN A 57 6.94 -5.08 -1.34
N GLU A 58 6.09 -4.58 -2.20
CA GLU A 58 5.79 -3.17 -2.37
C GLU A 58 4.28 -2.95 -2.28
N VAL A 59 3.86 -1.96 -1.49
CA VAL A 59 2.48 -1.50 -1.38
C VAL A 59 2.47 0.00 -1.63
N THR A 60 1.83 0.39 -2.71
CA THR A 60 1.66 1.78 -3.10
C THR A 60 0.18 2.14 -3.04
N LYS A 61 -0.15 3.30 -2.48
CA LYS A 61 -1.51 3.83 -2.38
C LYS A 61 -1.52 5.31 -2.76
N VAL A 62 -2.55 5.77 -3.47
CA VAL A 62 -2.79 7.20 -3.66
C VAL A 62 -3.28 7.83 -2.36
N ILE A 63 -2.70 8.98 -1.99
CA ILE A 63 -3.16 9.80 -0.88
C ILE A 63 -3.99 10.97 -1.43
N GLU A 64 -5.13 11.20 -0.79
CA GLU A 64 -6.02 12.31 -1.13
C GLU A 64 -5.35 13.66 -0.78
N GLY A 65 -5.53 14.67 -1.64
CA GLY A 65 -4.90 15.98 -1.49
C GLY A 65 -3.79 16.31 -2.51
N GLY A 66 -3.47 15.38 -3.41
CA GLY A 66 -2.66 15.68 -4.59
C GLY A 66 -3.41 16.53 -5.63
N LEU A 67 -2.67 17.18 -6.53
CA LEU A 67 -3.26 17.84 -7.69
C LEU A 67 -3.92 16.78 -8.59
N ALA A 68 -5.05 17.10 -9.24
CA ALA A 68 -5.80 16.15 -10.06
C ALA A 68 -4.96 15.49 -11.17
N GLU A 69 -3.96 16.20 -11.69
CA GLU A 69 -3.04 15.71 -12.74
C GLU A 69 -1.67 15.27 -12.20
N ALA A 70 -1.44 15.39 -10.87
CA ALA A 70 -0.22 14.95 -10.19
C ALA A 70 -0.57 14.39 -8.80
N PRO A 71 -1.16 13.17 -8.76
CA PRO A 71 -1.56 12.56 -7.51
C PRO A 71 -0.32 12.27 -6.64
N THR A 72 -0.47 12.40 -5.33
CA THR A 72 0.59 12.00 -4.41
C THR A 72 0.40 10.52 -4.05
N THR A 73 1.48 9.74 -4.03
CA THR A 73 1.44 8.32 -3.63
C THR A 73 2.28 8.05 -2.40
N ALA A 74 1.75 7.23 -1.50
CA ALA A 74 2.46 6.66 -0.38
C ALA A 74 2.94 5.26 -0.76
N LYS A 75 4.27 5.06 -0.75
CA LYS A 75 4.92 3.78 -1.04
C LYS A 75 5.47 3.16 0.24
N ARG A 76 5.27 1.86 0.40
CA ARG A 76 5.84 1.03 1.47
C ARG A 76 6.54 -0.15 0.81
N SER A 77 7.82 -0.33 1.08
CA SER A 77 8.62 -1.42 0.52
C SER A 77 9.30 -2.21 1.62
N VAL A 78 9.34 -3.53 1.48
CA VAL A 78 10.04 -4.45 2.37
C VAL A 78 10.85 -5.41 1.51
N ASP A 79 12.16 -5.40 1.71
CA ASP A 79 13.10 -6.33 1.08
C ASP A 79 13.81 -7.10 2.20
N THR A 80 13.53 -8.40 2.29
CA THR A 80 14.07 -9.25 3.36
C THR A 80 14.45 -10.63 2.85
N THR A 81 15.43 -11.24 3.50
CA THR A 81 15.82 -12.64 3.30
C THR A 81 15.80 -13.35 4.64
N LEU A 82 15.12 -14.48 4.68
CA LEU A 82 14.94 -15.28 5.89
C LEU A 82 14.97 -16.77 5.59
N ILE A 83 15.21 -17.54 6.64
CA ILE A 83 15.22 -19.00 6.61
C ILE A 83 14.16 -19.46 7.60
N VAL A 84 13.17 -20.19 7.12
CA VAL A 84 12.02 -20.62 7.91
C VAL A 84 11.80 -22.11 7.73
N PRO A 85 11.51 -22.86 8.81
CA PRO A 85 11.16 -24.28 8.69
C PRO A 85 9.86 -24.45 7.92
N ASN A 86 9.71 -25.59 7.23
CA ASN A 86 8.44 -25.95 6.60
C ASN A 86 7.25 -25.87 7.58
N GLN A 87 6.12 -25.33 7.12
CA GLN A 87 4.86 -25.19 7.88
C GLN A 87 4.95 -24.34 9.16
N LYS A 88 6.01 -23.55 9.35
CA LYS A 88 6.12 -22.62 10.48
C LYS A 88 5.88 -21.19 10.03
N THR A 89 5.06 -20.46 10.78
CA THR A 89 4.80 -19.04 10.51
C THR A 89 5.87 -18.19 11.18
N VAL A 90 6.44 -17.26 10.43
CA VAL A 90 7.39 -16.26 10.96
C VAL A 90 6.92 -14.86 10.60
N VAL A 91 7.15 -13.93 11.52
CA VAL A 91 6.87 -12.50 11.35
C VAL A 91 8.09 -11.85 10.73
N LEU A 92 7.93 -11.25 9.55
CA LEU A 92 9.02 -10.56 8.84
C LEU A 92 9.40 -9.23 9.51
N GLY A 93 8.42 -8.62 10.15
CA GLY A 93 8.52 -7.30 10.77
C GLY A 93 7.17 -6.58 10.71
N GLY A 94 7.17 -5.37 11.29
CA GLY A 94 6.06 -4.45 11.16
C GLY A 94 6.51 -3.00 11.21
N LEU A 95 5.81 -2.14 10.46
CA LEU A 95 6.02 -0.70 10.48
C LEU A 95 4.80 -0.06 11.12
N VAL A 96 5.03 0.57 12.28
CA VAL A 96 4.03 1.34 13.02
C VAL A 96 4.31 2.81 12.75
N ARG A 97 3.38 3.50 12.09
CA ARG A 97 3.39 4.96 11.95
C ARG A 97 2.31 5.54 12.84
N ASP A 98 2.70 6.49 13.66
CA ASP A 98 1.78 7.33 14.43
C ASP A 98 1.94 8.76 13.92
N ASP A 99 0.88 9.31 13.34
CA ASP A 99 0.86 10.68 12.81
C ASP A 99 -0.13 11.49 13.64
N THR A 100 0.34 12.52 14.33
CA THR A 100 -0.50 13.40 15.15
C THR A 100 -0.41 14.82 14.61
N GLU A 101 -1.53 15.30 14.08
CA GLU A 101 -1.70 16.65 13.58
C GLU A 101 -2.52 17.47 14.60
N ASP A 102 -1.86 18.43 15.23
CA ASP A 102 -2.48 19.38 16.16
C ASP A 102 -2.63 20.74 15.47
N THR A 103 -3.85 21.08 15.06
CA THR A 103 -4.18 22.39 14.47
C THR A 103 -4.81 23.29 15.52
N VAL A 104 -4.13 24.39 15.85
CA VAL A 104 -4.65 25.43 16.75
C VAL A 104 -5.07 26.64 15.95
N LYS A 105 -6.37 26.95 15.94
CA LYS A 105 -6.90 28.22 15.42
C LYS A 105 -7.20 29.15 16.59
N LYS A 106 -6.57 30.33 16.62
CA LYS A 106 -6.80 31.33 17.68
C LYS A 106 -7.02 32.72 17.11
N VAL A 107 -7.84 33.51 17.80
CA VAL A 107 -8.01 34.95 17.51
C VAL A 107 -6.75 35.70 17.98
N PRO A 108 -6.15 36.60 17.18
CA PRO A 108 -5.00 37.41 17.61
C PRO A 108 -5.35 38.24 18.86
N PHE A 109 -4.39 38.39 19.78
CA PHE A 109 -4.53 39.05 21.10
C PHE A 109 -5.50 38.35 22.09
N LEU A 110 -6.78 38.19 21.74
CA LEU A 110 -7.82 37.61 22.61
C LEU A 110 -7.60 36.12 22.90
N GLY A 111 -7.03 35.40 21.93
CA GLY A 111 -6.71 33.99 22.07
C GLY A 111 -5.68 33.71 23.16
N ASP A 112 -4.83 34.68 23.53
CA ASP A 112 -3.79 34.48 24.55
C ASP A 112 -4.25 34.87 25.97
N ILE A 113 -5.27 35.75 26.07
CA ILE A 113 -5.82 36.22 27.36
C ILE A 113 -6.99 35.33 27.82
N PHE A 114 -7.85 34.89 26.88
CA PHE A 114 -8.99 34.02 27.15
C PHE A 114 -8.95 32.76 26.26
N PRO A 115 -8.01 31.83 26.52
CA PRO A 115 -7.73 30.70 25.65
C PRO A 115 -8.90 29.73 25.51
N TRP A 116 -9.77 29.61 26.50
CA TRP A 116 -10.94 28.71 26.49
C TRP A 116 -12.03 29.16 25.50
N LEU A 117 -12.21 30.47 25.28
CA LEU A 117 -13.35 31.02 24.53
C LEU A 117 -12.96 31.44 23.10
N PHE A 118 -11.67 31.68 22.85
CA PHE A 118 -11.15 32.24 21.59
C PHE A 118 -10.06 31.37 20.93
N ARG A 119 -9.89 30.13 21.38
CA ARG A 119 -9.07 29.10 20.70
C ARG A 119 -9.93 27.90 20.32
N TYR A 120 -9.64 27.34 19.17
CA TYR A 120 -10.20 26.09 18.68
C TYR A 120 -9.05 25.14 18.35
N ASN A 121 -8.98 24.00 19.03
CA ASN A 121 -7.96 22.99 18.82
C ASN A 121 -8.58 21.80 18.11
N THR A 122 -8.04 21.44 16.94
CA THR A 122 -8.35 20.18 16.26
C THR A 122 -7.16 19.26 16.41
N LYS A 123 -7.38 18.09 17.00
CA LYS A 123 -6.38 17.01 17.07
C LYS A 123 -6.80 15.87 16.16
N LYS A 124 -5.94 15.48 15.22
CA LYS A 124 -6.14 14.34 14.33
C LYS A 124 -4.98 13.37 14.52
N SER A 125 -5.28 12.16 14.98
CA SER A 125 -4.28 11.09 15.13
C SER A 125 -4.58 9.97 14.13
N THR A 126 -3.57 9.58 13.34
CA THR A 126 -3.64 8.50 12.37
C THR A 126 -2.58 7.46 12.68
N LYS A 127 -3.00 6.31 13.20
CA LYS A 127 -2.12 5.16 13.43
C LYS A 127 -2.22 4.17 12.27
N THR A 128 -1.10 3.83 11.65
CA THR A 128 -1.02 2.82 10.59
C THR A 128 -0.09 1.69 11.03
N ASN A 129 -0.62 0.46 11.06
CA ASN A 129 0.14 -0.75 11.36
C ASN A 129 0.25 -1.63 10.12
N LEU A 130 1.46 -2.01 9.72
CA LEU A 130 1.69 -3.05 8.72
C LEU A 130 2.38 -4.23 9.41
N LEU A 131 1.83 -5.43 9.31
CA LEU A 131 2.41 -6.68 9.80
C LEU A 131 2.45 -7.69 8.66
N ILE A 132 3.58 -8.38 8.51
CA ILE A 132 3.74 -9.38 7.44
C ILE A 132 4.08 -10.72 8.05
N PHE A 133 3.23 -11.71 7.77
CA PHE A 133 3.37 -13.10 8.20
C PHE A 133 3.61 -13.98 6.98
N ILE A 134 4.55 -14.92 7.10
CA ILE A 134 4.81 -15.91 6.06
C ILE A 134 4.88 -17.30 6.67
N THR A 135 4.19 -18.24 6.01
CA THR A 135 4.23 -19.67 6.29
C THR A 135 4.61 -20.40 5.00
N PRO A 136 5.85 -20.92 4.86
CA PRO A 136 6.21 -21.71 3.70
C PRO A 136 5.60 -23.11 3.80
N HIS A 137 5.15 -23.66 2.67
CA HIS A 137 4.71 -25.05 2.54
C HIS A 137 5.49 -25.71 1.40
N ILE A 138 6.29 -26.72 1.74
CA ILE A 138 6.96 -27.59 0.78
C ILE A 138 5.98 -28.68 0.37
N ILE A 139 5.70 -28.76 -0.93
CA ILE A 139 4.82 -29.77 -1.53
C ILE A 139 5.71 -30.71 -2.33
N THR A 140 5.71 -31.99 -1.98
CA THR A 140 6.59 -33.00 -2.59
C THR A 140 5.82 -34.00 -3.44
N THR A 141 4.53 -34.21 -3.17
CA THR A 141 3.68 -35.14 -3.90
C THR A 141 2.48 -34.45 -4.55
N PHE A 142 1.91 -35.10 -5.56
CA PHE A 142 0.70 -34.62 -6.22
C PHE A 142 -0.53 -34.69 -5.31
N GLU A 143 -0.62 -35.70 -4.45
CA GLU A 143 -1.70 -35.86 -3.48
C GLU A 143 -1.71 -34.72 -2.45
N GLU A 144 -0.54 -34.31 -1.94
CA GLU A 144 -0.39 -33.13 -1.09
C GLU A 144 -0.88 -31.85 -1.79
N ALA A 145 -0.56 -31.69 -3.09
CA ALA A 145 -1.00 -30.55 -3.87
C ALA A 145 -2.53 -30.51 -4.01
N GLU A 146 -3.18 -31.65 -4.26
CA GLU A 146 -4.64 -31.74 -4.34
C GLU A 146 -5.31 -31.44 -3.00
N ALA A 147 -4.76 -31.94 -1.89
CA ALA A 147 -5.30 -31.70 -0.56
C ALA A 147 -5.30 -30.19 -0.24
N ILE A 148 -4.18 -29.51 -0.50
CA ILE A 148 -4.05 -28.06 -0.28
C ILE A 148 -5.00 -27.27 -1.19
N LYS A 149 -5.16 -27.70 -2.46
CA LYS A 149 -6.11 -27.06 -3.38
C LYS A 149 -7.55 -27.15 -2.85
N LYS A 150 -7.99 -28.35 -2.46
CA LYS A 150 -9.35 -28.59 -1.92
C LYS A 150 -9.59 -27.79 -0.64
N GLU A 151 -8.61 -27.72 0.24
CA GLU A 151 -8.67 -26.91 1.46
C GLU A 151 -8.85 -25.42 1.14
N LYS A 152 -8.04 -24.90 0.21
CA LYS A 152 -8.07 -23.49 -0.17
C LYS A 152 -9.34 -23.09 -0.91
N GLU A 153 -9.89 -23.97 -1.74
CA GLU A 153 -11.20 -23.74 -2.38
C GLU A 153 -12.31 -23.66 -1.33
N LYS A 154 -12.33 -24.57 -0.35
CA LYS A 154 -13.30 -24.53 0.75
C LYS A 154 -13.20 -23.24 1.57
N SER A 155 -11.98 -22.78 1.89
CA SER A 155 -11.79 -21.54 2.66
C SER A 155 -12.30 -20.32 1.89
N ILE A 156 -12.03 -20.24 0.58
CA ILE A 156 -12.48 -19.14 -0.27
C ILE A 156 -14.01 -19.12 -0.37
N ILE A 157 -14.65 -20.28 -0.50
CA ILE A 157 -16.12 -20.38 -0.58
C ILE A 157 -16.76 -20.03 0.77
N GLY A 158 -16.21 -20.53 1.88
CA GLY A 158 -16.70 -20.20 3.22
C GLY A 158 -16.65 -18.70 3.54
N ASP A 159 -15.59 -18.02 3.12
CA ASP A 159 -15.48 -16.56 3.29
C ASP A 159 -16.47 -15.78 2.42
N LYS A 160 -16.82 -16.28 1.23
CA LYS A 160 -17.84 -15.68 0.37
C LYS A 160 -19.23 -15.78 1.00
N ILE A 161 -19.57 -16.92 1.60
CA ILE A 161 -20.87 -17.16 2.24
C ILE A 161 -21.03 -16.24 3.46
N LYS A 162 -20.03 -16.19 4.35
CA LYS A 162 -20.08 -15.30 5.53
C LYS A 162 -20.22 -13.82 5.19
N LYS A 163 -19.67 -13.37 4.05
CA LYS A 163 -19.80 -11.99 3.58
C LYS A 163 -21.18 -11.69 2.97
N GLN A 164 -21.91 -12.69 2.50
CA GLN A 164 -23.27 -12.52 1.99
C GLN A 164 -24.31 -12.51 3.11
N ASP A 165 -24.13 -13.30 4.17
CA ASP A 165 -25.06 -13.38 5.30
C ASP A 165 -24.88 -12.25 6.33
N GLY A 166 -23.76 -11.52 6.28
CA GLY A 166 -23.44 -10.42 7.18
C GLY A 166 -23.89 -9.04 6.69
N LYS A 167 -24.89 -8.97 5.81
CA LYS A 167 -25.42 -7.72 5.23
C LYS A 167 -26.91 -7.55 5.48
#